data_AF-A0A7S2CUE2-F1
#
_entry.id   AF-A0A7S2CUE2-F1
#
_cell.length_a   1.000
_cell.length_b   1.000
_cell.length_c   1.000
_cell.angle_alpha   90.00
_cell.angle_beta   90.00
_cell.angle_gamma   90.00
#
_symmetry.space_group_name_H-M   'P 1'
#
loop_
_entity.id
_entity.type
_entity.pdbx_description
1 polymer ?
#
loop_
_entity_poly.entity_id
_entity_poly.type
_entity_poly.pdbx_seq_one_letter_code
_entity_poly.pdbx_strand_id
1 'polypeptide(L)'
;QSRMAIKQMSAKDRLAIFLYPPNLIGYARVWTLIISLREEDPWSSMSMWALMISLGLDYLDGPCARALNMCTQFGDLLDHYTDHITMFWLVYVTSNSTINIAVSALHCVVACVYMAVYGHYFKHSAGVNFVTQIVEENNYFNMPALLWNANTCIIPLIKMSFALEWGVPKKASTSLVDFVDMLGLLVTLAYSIAVCLPSTRDKATANE
;
A
#
# COMPACT_ATOMS: atom_id res chain seq x y z
N GLN A 1 -25.30 -3.83 18.67
CA GLN A 1 -25.64 -2.40 18.83
C GLN A 1 -24.99 -1.50 17.77
N SER A 2 -23.79 -1.81 17.25
CA SER A 2 -23.12 -1.04 16.18
C SER A 2 -23.85 -1.00 14.81
N ARG A 3 -24.55 -2.07 14.40
CA ARG A 3 -25.30 -2.09 13.11
C ARG A 3 -26.59 -1.25 13.09
N MET A 4 -27.10 -0.78 14.24
CA MET A 4 -28.30 0.07 14.29
C MET A 4 -27.98 1.57 14.22
N ALA A 5 -26.74 1.98 14.53
CA ALA A 5 -26.35 3.39 14.55
C ALA A 5 -26.11 3.99 13.15
N ILE A 6 -25.80 3.15 12.15
CA ILE A 6 -25.64 3.58 10.75
C ILE A 6 -26.99 3.98 10.12
N LYS A 7 -28.12 3.61 10.75
CA LYS A 7 -29.44 3.75 10.13
C LYS A 7 -29.97 5.19 10.04
N GLN A 8 -29.33 6.20 10.65
CA GLN A 8 -29.76 7.61 10.52
C GLN A 8 -28.62 8.66 10.59
N MET A 9 -27.55 8.54 9.80
CA MET A 9 -26.73 9.72 9.50
C MET A 9 -27.44 10.58 8.44
N SER A 10 -27.53 11.88 8.68
CA SER A 10 -27.97 12.85 7.67
C SER A 10 -27.05 12.78 6.45
N ALA A 11 -27.56 13.13 5.26
CA ALA A 11 -26.71 13.30 4.09
C ALA A 11 -25.55 14.28 4.36
N LYS A 12 -25.80 15.29 5.21
CA LYS A 12 -24.80 16.25 5.68
C LYS A 12 -23.68 15.58 6.50
N ASP A 13 -24.04 14.64 7.37
CA ASP A 13 -23.06 13.93 8.21
C ASP A 13 -22.23 12.95 7.38
N ARG A 14 -22.83 12.34 6.35
CA ARG A 14 -22.10 11.52 5.37
C ARG A 14 -21.12 12.35 4.55
N LEU A 15 -21.52 13.55 4.13
CA LEU A 15 -20.64 14.47 3.41
C LEU A 15 -19.49 14.99 4.29
N ALA A 16 -19.72 15.15 5.60
CA ALA A 16 -18.70 15.60 6.54
C ALA A 16 -17.51 14.62 6.62
N ILE A 17 -17.73 13.31 6.42
CA ILE A 17 -16.64 12.31 6.41
C ILE A 17 -15.55 12.71 5.41
N PHE A 18 -15.91 13.16 4.21
CA PHE A 18 -14.94 13.54 3.18
C PHE A 18 -14.08 14.76 3.57
N LEU A 19 -14.49 15.53 4.58
CA LEU A 19 -13.81 16.74 5.05
C LEU A 19 -13.18 16.56 6.44
N TYR A 20 -13.12 15.33 6.96
CA TYR A 20 -12.42 15.07 8.21
C TYR A 20 -10.92 15.40 8.06
N PRO A 21 -10.30 16.06 9.06
CA PRO A 21 -8.88 16.38 9.05
C PRO A 21 -7.95 15.25 8.60
N PRO A 22 -8.06 13.98 9.06
CA PRO A 22 -7.24 12.88 8.54
C PRO A 22 -7.43 12.63 7.04
N ASN A 23 -8.66 12.77 6.52
CA ASN A 23 -8.92 12.57 5.08
C ASN A 23 -8.38 13.73 4.24
N LEU A 24 -8.35 14.95 4.78
CA LEU A 24 -7.69 16.09 4.13
C LEU A 24 -6.17 15.87 4.02
N ILE A 25 -5.55 15.29 5.04
CA ILE A 25 -4.14 14.85 5.00
C ILE A 25 -3.96 13.78 3.91
N GLY A 26 -4.86 12.80 3.86
CA GLY A 26 -4.88 11.77 2.80
C GLY A 26 -5.00 12.37 1.38
N TYR A 27 -5.80 13.42 1.18
CA TYR A 27 -5.85 14.09 -0.12
C TYR A 27 -4.56 14.84 -0.45
N ALA A 28 -3.96 15.52 0.53
CA ALA A 28 -2.68 16.18 0.34
C ALA A 28 -1.59 15.16 -0.06
N ARG A 29 -1.60 13.98 0.57
CA ARG A 29 -0.74 12.85 0.22
C ARG A 29 -0.95 12.38 -1.22
N VAL A 30 -2.20 12.16 -1.64
CA VAL A 30 -2.49 11.78 -3.03
C VAL A 30 -1.97 12.84 -4.00
N TRP A 31 -2.15 14.12 -3.70
CA TRP A 31 -1.66 15.20 -4.54
C TRP A 31 -0.13 15.22 -4.66
N THR A 32 0.59 15.08 -3.55
CA THR A 32 2.06 15.06 -3.58
C THR A 32 2.59 13.80 -4.25
N LEU A 33 1.92 12.65 -4.10
CA LEU A 33 2.24 11.44 -4.87
C LEU A 33 2.06 11.69 -6.37
N ILE A 34 0.93 12.27 -6.82
CA ILE A 34 0.70 12.59 -8.24
C ILE A 34 1.79 13.49 -8.81
N ILE A 35 2.27 14.47 -8.03
CA ILE A 35 3.39 15.32 -8.45
C ILE A 35 4.64 14.46 -8.69
N SER A 36 4.99 13.56 -7.76
CA SER A 36 6.14 12.66 -7.94
C SER A 36 6.02 11.78 -9.19
N LEU A 37 4.83 11.24 -9.46
CA LEU A 37 4.57 10.35 -10.59
C LEU A 37 4.57 11.05 -11.95
N ARG A 38 4.31 12.36 -11.99
CA ARG A 38 4.22 13.14 -13.24
C ARG A 38 5.55 13.71 -13.72
N GLU A 39 6.56 13.73 -12.87
CA GLU A 39 7.88 14.21 -13.24
C GLU A 39 8.50 13.35 -14.34
N GLU A 40 9.06 13.99 -15.38
CA GLU A 40 9.71 13.29 -16.50
C GLU A 40 10.91 12.47 -16.04
N ASP A 41 11.69 13.00 -15.10
CA ASP A 41 12.71 12.26 -14.36
C ASP A 41 12.16 11.88 -12.98
N PRO A 42 11.86 10.59 -12.73
CA PRO A 42 11.39 10.14 -11.42
C PRO A 42 12.37 10.38 -10.27
N TRP A 43 13.62 10.72 -10.61
CA TRP A 43 14.69 11.02 -9.67
C TRP A 43 14.99 12.52 -9.57
N SER A 44 14.15 13.38 -10.17
CA SER A 44 14.27 14.83 -10.04
C SER A 44 14.11 15.23 -8.57
N SER A 45 14.75 16.33 -8.15
CA SER A 45 14.60 16.85 -6.79
C SER A 45 13.13 17.10 -6.44
N MET A 46 12.33 17.57 -7.41
CA MET A 46 10.89 17.78 -7.22
C MET A 46 10.17 16.45 -6.93
N SER A 47 10.43 15.41 -7.73
CA SER A 47 9.81 14.09 -7.52
C SER A 47 10.16 13.53 -6.15
N MET A 48 11.42 13.68 -5.73
CA MET A 48 11.90 13.17 -4.44
C MET A 48 11.30 13.90 -3.25
N TRP A 49 11.25 15.23 -3.29
CA TRP A 49 10.60 16.01 -2.24
C TRP A 49 9.10 15.71 -2.17
N ALA A 50 8.42 15.61 -3.31
CA ALA A 50 7.00 15.29 -3.35
C ALA A 50 6.72 13.88 -2.80
N LEU A 51 7.56 12.89 -3.14
CA LEU A 51 7.47 11.54 -2.60
C LEU A 51 7.74 11.50 -1.09
N MET A 52 8.77 12.20 -0.61
CA MET A 52 9.07 12.28 0.82
C MET A 52 7.93 12.94 1.61
N ILE A 53 7.32 14.01 1.07
CA ILE A 53 6.15 14.64 1.69
C ILE A 53 4.98 13.67 1.70
N SER A 54 4.72 12.95 0.60
CA SER A 54 3.67 11.92 0.55
C SER A 54 3.84 10.87 1.66
N LEU A 55 5.04 10.29 1.78
CA LEU A 55 5.36 9.30 2.83
C LEU A 55 5.30 9.90 4.25
N GLY A 56 5.63 11.19 4.40
CA GLY A 56 5.48 11.89 5.67
C GLY A 56 4.02 12.10 6.07
N LEU A 57 3.14 12.41 5.10
CA LEU A 57 1.71 12.59 5.34
C LEU A 57 0.99 11.27 5.66
N ASP A 58 1.39 10.18 5.00
CA ASP A 58 0.99 8.80 5.32
C ASP A 58 1.22 8.46 6.80
N TYR A 59 2.43 8.72 7.30
CA TYR A 59 2.74 8.49 8.70
C TYR A 59 1.85 9.28 9.68
N LEU A 60 1.30 10.42 9.25
CA LEU A 60 0.54 11.34 10.10
C LEU A 60 -0.98 11.10 10.07
N ASP A 61 -1.55 10.56 8.99
CA ASP A 61 -3.01 10.47 8.83
C ASP A 61 -3.68 9.51 9.83
N GLY A 62 -3.08 8.34 10.08
CA GLY A 62 -3.56 7.33 11.02
C GLY A 62 -3.52 7.79 12.47
N PRO A 63 -2.37 8.31 12.99
CA PRO A 63 -2.32 8.91 14.32
C PRO A 63 -3.32 10.04 14.50
N CYS A 64 -3.49 10.89 13.50
CA CYS A 64 -4.49 11.97 13.51
C CYS A 64 -5.92 11.40 13.61
N ALA A 65 -6.26 10.40 12.80
CA ALA A 65 -7.57 9.76 12.82
C ALA A 65 -7.89 9.13 14.19
N ARG A 66 -6.91 8.47 14.81
CA ARG A 66 -7.06 7.87 16.16
C ARG A 66 -7.19 8.94 17.25
N ALA A 67 -6.37 9.98 17.22
CA ALA A 67 -6.42 11.06 18.20
C ALA A 67 -7.76 11.82 18.18
N LEU A 68 -8.36 11.98 17.01
CA LEU A 68 -9.62 12.70 16.82
C LEU A 68 -10.86 11.80 16.89
N ASN A 69 -10.71 10.47 17.07
CA ASN A 69 -11.81 9.50 16.95
C ASN A 69 -12.55 9.59 15.60
N MET A 70 -11.81 9.85 14.52
CA MET A 70 -12.31 10.07 13.15
C MET A 70 -11.88 8.96 12.18
N CYS A 71 -11.62 7.75 12.68
CA CYS A 71 -11.33 6.58 11.83
C CYS A 71 -12.58 6.22 11.01
N THR A 72 -12.44 6.16 9.68
CA THR A 72 -13.54 5.85 8.76
C THR A 72 -13.09 4.83 7.71
N GLN A 73 -14.04 4.03 7.20
CA GLN A 73 -13.77 3.07 6.12
C GLN A 73 -13.27 3.77 4.84
N PHE A 74 -13.73 4.99 4.57
CA PHE A 74 -13.25 5.78 3.44
C PHE A 74 -11.77 6.16 3.61
N GLY A 75 -11.39 6.69 4.78
CA GLY A 75 -10.00 7.04 5.07
C GLY A 75 -9.08 5.82 5.03
N ASP A 76 -9.53 4.70 5.61
CA ASP A 76 -8.82 3.41 5.55
C ASP A 76 -8.58 2.95 4.10
N LEU A 77 -9.60 3.00 3.24
CA LEU A 77 -9.44 2.65 1.82
C LEU A 77 -8.48 3.62 1.10
N LEU A 78 -8.64 4.93 1.29
CA LEU A 78 -7.82 5.95 0.65
C LEU A 78 -6.32 5.74 0.94
N ASP A 79 -6.00 5.45 2.20
CA ASP A 79 -4.67 5.11 2.68
C ASP A 79 -4.10 3.89 1.93
N HIS A 80 -4.81 2.76 1.97
CA HIS A 80 -4.37 1.52 1.33
C HIS A 80 -4.23 1.63 -0.19
N TYR A 81 -5.11 2.37 -0.90
CA TYR A 81 -4.93 2.63 -2.33
C TYR A 81 -3.63 3.39 -2.60
N THR A 82 -3.37 4.42 -1.80
CA THR A 82 -2.21 5.30 -2.00
C THR A 82 -0.91 4.57 -1.67
N ASP A 83 -0.91 3.70 -0.67
CA ASP A 83 0.21 2.80 -0.33
C ASP A 83 0.60 1.89 -1.49
N HIS A 84 -0.37 1.16 -2.05
CA HIS A 84 -0.07 0.18 -3.11
C HIS A 84 0.48 0.86 -4.36
N ILE A 85 -0.03 2.06 -4.69
CA ILE A 85 0.50 2.88 -5.78
C ILE A 85 1.93 3.34 -5.47
N THR A 86 2.19 3.80 -4.24
CA THR A 86 3.52 4.26 -3.80
C THR A 86 4.55 3.13 -3.82
N MET A 87 4.19 1.97 -3.28
CA MET A 87 5.01 0.75 -3.27
C MET A 87 5.34 0.29 -4.69
N PHE A 88 4.36 0.25 -5.58
CA PHE A 88 4.60 -0.08 -6.98
C PHE A 88 5.52 0.94 -7.66
N TRP A 89 5.27 2.24 -7.44
CA TRP A 89 6.08 3.32 -8.01
C TRP A 89 7.55 3.20 -7.61
N LEU A 90 7.82 2.97 -6.32
CA LEU A 90 9.16 2.75 -5.78
C LEU A 90 9.89 1.59 -6.49
N VAL A 91 9.23 0.45 -6.68
CA VAL A 91 9.80 -0.69 -7.42
C VAL A 91 10.04 -0.32 -8.88
N TYR A 92 9.09 0.35 -9.54
CA TYR A 92 9.20 0.75 -10.95
C TYR A 92 10.43 1.62 -11.23
N VAL A 93 10.69 2.60 -10.36
CA VAL A 93 11.77 3.57 -10.55
C VAL A 93 13.16 3.06 -10.15
N THR A 94 13.26 2.04 -9.29
CA THR A 94 14.54 1.54 -8.74
C THR A 94 14.93 0.13 -9.18
N SER A 95 13.98 -0.70 -9.63
CA SER A 95 14.24 -2.07 -10.01
C SER A 95 14.69 -2.18 -11.47
N ASN A 96 15.71 -3.01 -11.71
CA ASN A 96 16.14 -3.41 -13.06
C ASN A 96 15.48 -4.71 -13.52
N SER A 97 14.78 -5.43 -12.63
CA SER A 97 14.13 -6.69 -12.95
C SER A 97 12.74 -6.45 -13.52
N THR A 98 12.55 -6.74 -14.80
CA THR A 98 11.24 -6.63 -15.47
C THR A 98 10.19 -7.52 -14.81
N ILE A 99 10.58 -8.71 -14.31
CA ILE A 99 9.67 -9.62 -13.62
C ILE A 99 9.23 -9.01 -12.30
N ASN A 100 10.13 -8.37 -11.55
CA ASN A 100 9.81 -7.71 -10.29
C ASN A 100 8.79 -6.59 -10.50
N ILE A 101 9.06 -5.72 -11.48
CA ILE A 101 8.14 -4.64 -11.86
C ILE A 101 6.76 -5.21 -12.26
N ALA A 102 6.72 -6.28 -13.06
CA ALA A 102 5.47 -6.88 -13.51
C ALA A 102 4.67 -7.51 -12.36
N VAL A 103 5.34 -8.20 -11.43
CA VAL A 103 4.70 -8.82 -10.25
C VAL A 103 4.18 -7.74 -9.29
N SER A 104 4.95 -6.68 -9.02
CA SER A 104 4.49 -5.57 -8.18
C SER A 104 3.33 -4.81 -8.82
N ALA A 105 3.34 -4.62 -10.15
CA ALA A 105 2.22 -4.03 -10.88
C ALA A 105 0.96 -4.89 -10.78
N LEU A 106 1.10 -6.21 -10.99
CA LEU A 106 0.01 -7.18 -10.83
C LEU A 106 -0.58 -7.11 -9.42
N HIS A 107 0.28 -7.10 -8.39
CA HIS A 107 -0.17 -7.03 -7.00
C HIS A 107 -0.95 -5.74 -6.71
N CYS A 108 -0.42 -4.60 -7.14
CA CYS A 108 -1.10 -3.30 -7.01
C CYS A 108 -2.48 -3.35 -7.65
N VAL A 109 -2.61 -3.87 -8.88
CA VAL A 109 -3.90 -4.00 -9.57
C VAL A 109 -4.85 -4.93 -8.82
N VAL A 110 -4.39 -6.11 -8.41
CA VAL A 110 -5.20 -7.10 -7.70
C VAL A 110 -5.73 -6.54 -6.37
N ALA A 111 -4.87 -5.88 -5.59
CA ALA A 111 -5.26 -5.24 -4.33
C ALA A 111 -6.28 -4.11 -4.55
N CYS A 112 -6.03 -3.24 -5.54
CA CYS A 112 -6.95 -2.15 -5.90
C CYS A 112 -8.32 -2.69 -6.35
N VAL A 113 -8.35 -3.72 -7.20
CA VAL A 113 -9.59 -4.36 -7.65
C VAL A 113 -10.33 -4.98 -6.48
N TYR A 114 -9.63 -5.68 -5.58
CA TYR A 114 -10.23 -6.24 -4.37
C TYR A 114 -10.90 -5.16 -3.54
N MET A 115 -10.17 -4.10 -3.21
CA MET A 115 -10.70 -2.99 -2.41
C MET A 115 -11.90 -2.31 -3.08
N ALA A 116 -11.92 -2.22 -4.41
CA ALA A 116 -13.02 -1.62 -5.16
C ALA A 116 -14.28 -2.51 -5.13
N VAL A 117 -14.12 -3.83 -5.16
CA VAL A 117 -15.22 -4.80 -5.14
C VAL A 117 -15.79 -4.99 -3.73
N TYR A 118 -14.92 -5.17 -2.73
CA TYR A 118 -15.33 -5.54 -1.37
C TYR A 118 -15.48 -4.33 -0.43
N GLY A 119 -14.93 -3.17 -0.81
CA GLY A 119 -15.02 -1.95 -0.01
C GLY A 119 -14.19 -1.97 1.27
N HIS A 120 -13.28 -2.92 1.43
CA HIS A 120 -12.33 -2.94 2.53
C HIS A 120 -11.02 -3.57 2.08
N TYR A 121 -9.94 -3.27 2.79
CA TYR A 121 -8.70 -4.00 2.60
C TYR A 121 -8.89 -5.47 2.99
N PHE A 122 -8.27 -6.40 2.26
CA PHE A 122 -8.51 -7.84 2.45
C PHE A 122 -8.11 -8.33 3.86
N LYS A 123 -7.24 -7.61 4.58
CA LYS A 123 -6.95 -7.84 6.01
C LYS A 123 -8.17 -7.72 6.91
N HIS A 124 -9.14 -6.88 6.55
CA HIS A 124 -10.39 -6.71 7.28
C HIS A 124 -11.44 -7.77 6.93
N SER A 125 -11.14 -8.72 6.03
CA SER A 125 -12.05 -9.81 5.68
C SER A 125 -12.20 -10.82 6.83
N ALA A 126 -13.45 -11.10 7.21
CA ALA A 126 -13.80 -12.14 8.17
C ALA A 126 -13.66 -13.53 7.54
N GLY A 127 -12.42 -13.95 7.26
CA GLY A 127 -12.12 -15.23 6.63
C GLY A 127 -10.87 -15.25 5.75
N VAL A 128 -9.83 -14.47 6.11
CA VAL A 128 -8.55 -14.47 5.39
C VAL A 128 -8.02 -15.90 5.23
N ASN A 129 -7.61 -16.26 4.00
CA ASN A 129 -7.04 -17.56 3.72
C ASN A 129 -5.68 -17.74 4.42
N PHE A 130 -5.19 -18.98 4.52
CA PHE A 130 -3.98 -19.30 5.27
C PHE A 130 -2.74 -18.52 4.80
N VAL A 131 -2.64 -18.21 3.49
CA VAL A 131 -1.51 -17.46 2.92
C VAL A 131 -1.55 -16.00 3.38
N THR A 132 -2.71 -15.35 3.29
CA THR A 132 -2.89 -14.00 3.81
C THR A 132 -2.66 -13.94 5.31
N GLN A 133 -3.11 -14.95 6.07
CA GLN A 133 -2.85 -15.03 7.51
C GLN A 133 -1.36 -15.09 7.83
N ILE A 134 -0.58 -15.93 7.15
CA ILE A 134 0.86 -16.06 7.41
C ILE A 134 1.62 -14.76 7.07
N VAL A 135 1.25 -14.10 5.97
CA VAL A 135 1.90 -12.86 5.54
C VAL A 135 1.53 -11.70 6.47
N GLU A 136 0.28 -11.64 6.93
CA GLU A 136 -0.27 -10.52 7.72
C GLU A 136 -0.49 -10.86 9.20
N GLU A 137 0.11 -11.93 9.71
CA GLU A 137 0.20 -12.17 11.15
C GLU A 137 0.64 -10.86 11.81
N ASN A 138 -0.04 -10.42 12.88
CA ASN A 138 0.15 -9.12 13.57
C ASN A 138 1.54 -8.99 14.23
N ASN A 139 2.58 -9.16 13.44
CA ASN A 139 3.97 -9.16 13.77
C ASN A 139 4.72 -8.71 12.53
N TYR A 140 5.05 -7.42 12.46
CA TYR A 140 5.88 -6.84 11.41
C TYR A 140 7.27 -7.49 11.30
N PHE A 141 7.68 -8.30 12.29
CA PHE A 141 8.89 -9.12 12.25
C PHE A 141 8.67 -10.52 11.69
N ASN A 142 7.47 -10.84 11.18
CA ASN A 142 7.31 -12.05 10.40
C ASN A 142 8.15 -11.93 9.12
N MET A 143 8.83 -13.02 8.75
CA MET A 143 9.77 -13.00 7.61
C MET A 143 9.10 -12.61 6.29
N PRO A 144 7.87 -13.06 5.95
CA PRO A 144 7.21 -12.65 4.72
C PRO A 144 6.94 -11.14 4.61
N ALA A 145 6.37 -10.50 5.64
CA ALA A 145 6.10 -9.07 5.65
C ALA A 145 7.39 -8.25 5.60
N LEU A 146 8.45 -8.71 6.27
CA LEU A 146 9.77 -8.08 6.19
C LEU A 146 10.33 -8.15 4.76
N LEU A 147 10.24 -9.30 4.10
CA LEU A 147 10.71 -9.49 2.73
C LEU A 147 9.89 -8.68 1.72
N TRP A 148 8.57 -8.62 1.91
CA TRP A 148 7.69 -7.78 1.08
C TRP A 148 8.05 -6.31 1.20
N ASN A 149 8.08 -5.77 2.43
CA ASN A 149 8.47 -4.38 2.69
C ASN A 149 9.92 -4.08 2.28
N ALA A 150 10.82 -5.05 2.41
CA ALA A 150 12.19 -4.92 1.93
C ALA A 150 12.21 -4.62 0.44
N ASN A 151 11.48 -5.41 -0.36
CA ASN A 151 11.40 -5.26 -1.80
C ASN A 151 10.62 -4.02 -2.26
N THR A 152 9.50 -3.69 -1.61
CA THR A 152 8.61 -2.61 -2.08
C THR A 152 8.94 -1.22 -1.55
N CYS A 153 9.62 -1.12 -0.41
CA CYS A 153 9.87 0.16 0.26
C CYS A 153 11.34 0.35 0.65
N ILE A 154 11.88 -0.54 1.49
CA ILE A 154 13.18 -0.31 2.15
C ILE A 154 14.32 -0.28 1.14
N ILE A 155 14.44 -1.31 0.30
CA ILE A 155 15.48 -1.38 -0.74
C ILE A 155 15.33 -0.23 -1.73
N PRO A 156 14.15 0.06 -2.31
CA PRO A 156 13.96 1.23 -3.16
C PRO A 156 14.45 2.54 -2.54
N LEU A 157 14.03 2.84 -1.30
CA LEU A 157 14.43 4.07 -0.61
C LEU A 157 15.93 4.14 -0.34
N ILE A 158 16.55 3.02 0.06
CA ILE A 158 18.01 2.94 0.24
C ILE A 158 18.74 3.14 -1.09
N LYS A 159 18.30 2.47 -2.17
CA LYS A 159 18.88 2.64 -3.52
C LYS A 159 18.77 4.08 -3.97
N MET A 160 17.64 4.74 -3.68
CA MET A 160 17.40 6.14 -4.02
C MET A 160 18.37 7.06 -3.27
N SER A 161 18.43 6.93 -1.95
CA SER A 161 19.36 7.70 -1.12
C SER A 161 20.82 7.49 -1.54
N PHE A 162 21.23 6.23 -1.74
CA PHE A 162 22.61 5.89 -2.08
C PHE A 162 23.02 6.37 -3.47
N ALA A 163 22.16 6.20 -4.48
CA ALA A 163 22.46 6.64 -5.83
C ALA A 163 22.51 8.16 -5.95
N LEU A 164 21.69 8.90 -5.18
CA LEU A 164 21.75 10.36 -5.12
C LEU A 164 23.04 10.86 -4.46
N GLU A 165 23.47 10.23 -3.36
CA GLU A 165 24.69 10.62 -2.64
C GLU A 165 25.97 10.32 -3.44
N TRP A 166 26.03 9.15 -4.07
CA TRP A 166 27.26 8.62 -4.68
C TRP A 166 27.27 8.65 -6.22
N GLY A 167 26.23 9.17 -6.85
CA GLY A 167 26.15 9.26 -8.32
C GLY A 167 26.09 7.92 -9.04
N VAL A 168 25.59 6.88 -8.36
CA VAL A 168 25.49 5.52 -8.92
C VAL A 168 24.32 5.47 -9.92
N PRO A 169 24.38 4.66 -11.00
CA PRO A 169 23.27 4.54 -11.93
C PRO A 169 21.94 4.19 -11.25
N LYS A 170 20.85 4.86 -11.66
CA LYS A 170 19.50 4.88 -11.02
C LYS A 170 18.78 3.51 -10.88
N LYS A 171 19.37 2.42 -11.34
CA LYS A 171 18.86 1.03 -11.19
C LYS A 171 19.96 0.03 -10.88
N ALA A 172 21.18 0.51 -10.60
CA ALA A 172 22.29 -0.34 -10.23
C ALA A 172 21.91 -1.20 -9.03
N SER A 173 22.40 -2.42 -9.04
CA SER A 173 22.11 -3.39 -7.99
C SER A 173 23.34 -4.24 -7.73
N THR A 174 23.33 -4.94 -6.61
CA THR A 174 24.33 -5.95 -6.26
C THR A 174 23.64 -7.30 -6.19
N SER A 175 24.41 -8.39 -6.31
CA SER A 175 23.87 -9.75 -6.19
C SER A 175 23.13 -10.00 -4.87
N LEU A 176 23.56 -9.36 -3.78
CA LEU A 176 22.87 -9.43 -2.50
C LEU A 176 21.50 -8.74 -2.54
N VAL A 177 21.43 -7.52 -3.11
CA VAL A 177 20.18 -6.77 -3.25
C VAL A 177 19.22 -7.52 -4.16
N ASP A 178 19.71 -8.02 -5.30
CA ASP A 178 18.90 -8.80 -6.25
C ASP A 178 18.35 -10.09 -5.63
N PHE A 179 19.13 -10.75 -4.76
CA PHE A 179 18.68 -11.93 -4.03
C PHE A 179 17.54 -11.60 -3.06
N VAL A 180 17.66 -10.51 -2.28
CA VAL A 180 16.60 -10.09 -1.35
C VAL A 180 15.35 -9.63 -2.10
N ASP A 181 15.52 -8.87 -3.19
CA ASP A 181 14.43 -8.47 -4.07
C ASP A 181 13.70 -9.68 -4.66
N MET A 182 14.42 -10.75 -5.02
CA MET A 182 13.82 -11.98 -5.53
C MET A 182 13.00 -12.70 -4.46
N LEU A 183 13.47 -12.75 -3.22
CA LEU A 183 12.68 -13.30 -2.10
C LEU A 183 11.42 -12.47 -1.84
N GLY A 184 11.53 -11.15 -1.82
CA GLY A 184 10.38 -10.26 -1.66
C GLY A 184 9.38 -10.37 -2.82
N LEU A 185 9.86 -10.48 -4.06
CA LEU A 185 9.04 -10.74 -5.25
C LEU A 185 8.22 -12.03 -5.12
N LEU A 186 8.83 -13.12 -4.62
CA LEU A 186 8.12 -14.38 -4.40
C LEU A 186 7.01 -14.22 -3.36
N VAL A 187 7.23 -13.43 -2.31
CA VAL A 187 6.19 -13.07 -1.34
C VAL A 187 5.09 -12.26 -2.03
N THR A 188 5.42 -11.21 -2.78
CA THR A 188 4.47 -10.37 -3.53
C THR A 188 3.60 -11.21 -4.47
N LEU A 189 4.21 -12.19 -5.16
CA LEU A 189 3.49 -13.11 -6.05
C LEU A 189 2.54 -14.02 -5.27
N ALA A 190 3.02 -14.65 -4.19
CA ALA A 190 2.19 -15.50 -3.33
C ALA A 190 1.00 -14.70 -2.76
N TYR A 191 1.24 -13.45 -2.40
CA TYR A 191 0.23 -12.55 -1.87
C TYR A 191 -0.80 -12.14 -2.93
N SER A 192 -0.36 -11.88 -4.16
CA SER A 192 -1.26 -11.63 -5.30
C SER A 192 -2.19 -12.81 -5.58
N ILE A 193 -1.65 -14.05 -5.50
CA ILE A 193 -2.47 -15.26 -5.63
C ILE A 193 -3.46 -15.36 -4.47
N ALA A 194 -3.01 -15.09 -3.24
CA ALA A 194 -3.83 -15.18 -2.04
C ALA A 194 -5.03 -14.22 -2.09
N VAL A 195 -4.86 -12.99 -2.56
CA VAL A 195 -5.97 -12.03 -2.68
C VAL A 195 -7.07 -12.52 -3.64
N CYS A 196 -6.69 -13.33 -4.65
CA CYS A 196 -7.63 -13.93 -5.60
C CYS A 196 -8.33 -15.19 -5.08
N LEU A 197 -7.92 -15.75 -3.93
CA LEU A 197 -8.54 -16.95 -3.38
C LEU A 197 -9.78 -16.60 -2.54
N PRO A 198 -10.88 -17.36 -2.67
CA PRO A 198 -12.08 -17.12 -1.88
C PRO A 198 -11.78 -17.15 -0.38
N SER A 199 -12.42 -16.26 0.38
CA SER A 199 -12.35 -16.29 1.84
C SER A 199 -13.01 -17.57 2.36
N THR A 200 -12.64 -18.03 3.55
CA THR A 200 -13.27 -19.20 4.18
C THR A 200 -14.79 -19.04 4.36
N ARG A 201 -15.30 -17.81 4.38
CA ARG A 201 -16.72 -17.50 4.48
C ARG A 201 -17.48 -17.65 3.16
N ASP A 202 -16.86 -17.33 2.02
CA ASP A 202 -17.49 -17.48 0.70
C ASP A 202 -17.79 -18.95 0.39
N LYS A 203 -16.96 -19.87 0.91
CA LYS A 203 -17.20 -21.32 0.85
C LYS A 203 -18.36 -21.78 1.74
N ALA A 204 -18.63 -21.09 2.85
CA ALA A 204 -19.74 -21.42 3.75
C ALA A 204 -21.08 -20.95 3.20
N THR A 205 -21.12 -19.77 2.57
CA THR A 205 -22.33 -19.21 1.93
C THR A 205 -22.66 -19.81 0.57
N ALA A 206 -21.70 -20.46 -0.11
CA ALA A 206 -21.94 -21.19 -1.36
C ALA A 206 -22.45 -22.64 -1.14
N ASN A 207 -22.39 -23.12 0.11
CA ASN A 207 -22.88 -24.43 0.53
C ASN A 207 -24.23 -24.36 1.29
N GLU A 208 -24.85 -23.17 1.35
CA GLU A 208 -26.24 -22.93 1.78
C GLU A 208 -27.09 -22.53 0.57
#